data_AF-C9X4K8-F1
#
_entry.id   AF-C9X4K8-F1
#
_cell.length_a   1.000
_cell.length_b   1.000
_cell.length_c   1.000
_cell.angle_alpha   90.00
_cell.angle_beta   90.00
_cell.angle_gamma   90.00
#
_symmetry.space_group_name_H-M   'P 1'
#
loop_
_entity.id
_entity.type
_entity.pdbx_description
1 polymer ?
#
loop_
_entity_poly.entity_id
_entity_poly.type
_entity_poly.pdbx_seq_one_letter_code
_entity_poly.pdbx_strand_id
1 'polypeptide(L)'
;MWTFAIVLAFLLIGLDEGEALDGYPLSKNNYCKIYCPNTEVCKDTCKRRAGATDGECRWDGCYCFNVAPDTKMYPGELPCH
;
A
#
# COMPACT_ATOMS: atom_id res chain seq x y z
N MET A 1 27.22 -8.71 -29.17
CA MET A 1 26.48 -7.49 -28.78
C MET A 1 24.97 -7.73 -28.62
N TRP A 2 24.55 -8.91 -28.12
CA TRP A 2 23.13 -9.24 -27.86
C TRP A 2 22.85 -9.43 -26.36
N THR A 3 23.88 -9.76 -25.58
CA THR A 3 23.78 -9.97 -24.14
C THR A 3 23.39 -8.71 -23.37
N PHE A 4 23.82 -7.52 -23.82
CA PHE A 4 23.48 -6.25 -23.16
C PHE A 4 21.99 -5.92 -23.24
N ALA A 5 21.30 -6.29 -24.33
CA ALA A 5 19.88 -6.01 -24.51
C ALA A 5 18.99 -6.86 -23.56
N ILE A 6 19.41 -8.10 -23.27
CA ILE A 6 18.64 -9.02 -22.41
C ILE A 6 18.68 -8.55 -20.95
N VAL A 7 19.84 -8.09 -20.47
CA VAL A 7 19.99 -7.62 -19.08
C VAL A 7 19.15 -6.37 -18.80
N LEU A 8 19.05 -5.45 -19.78
CA LEU A 8 18.20 -4.26 -19.68
C LEU A 8 16.70 -4.60 -19.61
N ALA A 9 16.25 -5.63 -20.33
CA ALA A 9 14.85 -6.05 -20.28
C ALA A 9 14.45 -6.62 -18.91
N PHE A 10 15.34 -7.39 -18.25
CA PHE A 10 15.08 -7.91 -16.90
C PHE A 10 15.06 -6.81 -15.83
N LEU A 11 15.91 -5.78 -15.96
CA LEU A 11 15.89 -4.63 -15.04
C LEU A 11 14.58 -3.83 -15.14
N LEU A 12 13.98 -3.73 -16.32
CA LEU A 12 12.69 -3.05 -16.52
C LEU A 12 11.52 -3.87 -15.96
N ILE A 13 11.55 -5.19 -16.10
CA ILE A 13 10.50 -6.07 -15.54
C ILE A 13 10.55 -6.07 -14.01
N GLY A 14 11.74 -6.05 -13.40
CA GLY A 14 11.88 -5.98 -11.94
C GLY A 14 11.51 -4.62 -11.33
N LEU A 15 11.42 -3.56 -12.12
CA LEU A 15 10.94 -2.25 -11.65
C LEU A 15 9.40 -2.15 -11.65
N ASP A 16 8.73 -3.01 -12.41
CA ASP A 16 7.26 -3.10 -12.46
C ASP A 16 6.69 -3.89 -11.27
N GLU A 17 7.55 -4.56 -10.49
CA GLU A 17 7.22 -5.05 -9.15
C GLU A 17 7.07 -3.83 -8.23
N GLY A 18 5.91 -3.19 -8.34
CA GLY A 18 5.59 -1.88 -7.77
C GLY A 18 6.14 -1.74 -6.35
N GLU A 19 6.97 -0.71 -6.19
CA GLU A 19 7.59 -0.36 -4.91
C GLU A 19 6.51 -0.37 -3.83
N ALA A 20 6.74 -1.14 -2.76
CA ALA A 20 5.78 -1.27 -1.68
C ALA A 20 5.51 0.13 -1.12
N LEU A 21 4.28 0.61 -1.28
CA LEU A 21 3.92 2.00 -0.97
C LEU A 21 3.59 2.11 0.51
N ASP A 22 4.10 3.14 1.17
CA ASP A 22 3.64 3.52 2.51
C ASP A 22 2.47 4.51 2.40
N GLY A 23 1.41 4.32 3.20
CA GLY A 23 0.25 5.19 3.07
C GLY A 23 -0.96 4.83 3.91
N TYR A 24 -2.03 5.59 3.70
CA TYR A 24 -3.34 5.30 4.30
C TYR A 24 -4.18 4.50 3.31
N PRO A 25 -4.29 3.16 3.46
CA PRO A 25 -5.14 2.38 2.59
C PRO A 25 -6.61 2.77 2.78
N LEU A 26 -7.35 2.69 1.69
CA LEU A 26 -8.77 2.96 1.65
C LEU A 26 -9.55 1.68 1.95
N SER A 27 -10.59 1.82 2.76
CA SER A 27 -11.56 0.77 2.98
C SER A 27 -12.29 0.45 1.66
N LYS A 28 -12.31 -0.83 1.28
CA LYS A 28 -13.02 -1.30 0.07
C LYS A 28 -14.54 -1.02 0.12
N ASN A 29 -15.11 -0.86 1.31
CA ASN A 29 -16.55 -0.67 1.47
C ASN A 29 -17.00 0.76 1.21
N ASN A 30 -16.13 1.74 1.47
CA ASN A 30 -16.56 3.14 1.44
C ASN A 30 -15.49 4.15 1.02
N TYR A 31 -14.32 3.67 0.55
CA TYR A 31 -13.24 4.49 0.01
C TYR A 31 -12.67 5.53 0.99
N CYS A 32 -12.95 5.39 2.28
CA CYS A 32 -12.41 6.23 3.34
C CYS A 32 -11.09 5.67 3.88
N LYS A 33 -10.27 6.53 4.50
CA LYS A 33 -9.16 6.09 5.35
C LYS A 33 -9.69 5.16 6.44
N ILE A 34 -8.94 4.12 6.74
CA ILE A 34 -9.26 3.23 7.86
C ILE A 34 -9.06 4.00 9.17
N TYR A 35 -10.11 4.07 9.99
CA TYR A 35 -10.05 4.67 11.32
C TYR A 35 -9.08 3.91 12.24
N CYS A 36 -8.33 4.63 13.07
CA CYS A 36 -7.33 4.04 13.96
C CYS A 36 -7.74 4.12 15.44
N PRO A 37 -8.35 3.07 16.02
CA PRO A 37 -8.70 3.07 17.44
C PRO A 37 -7.47 2.92 18.34
N ASN A 38 -6.46 2.17 17.89
CA ASN A 38 -5.14 2.05 18.51
C ASN A 38 -4.14 1.40 17.53
N THR A 39 -2.85 1.50 17.85
CA THR A 39 -1.76 1.01 16.99
C THR A 39 -1.81 -0.49 16.75
N GLU A 40 -2.15 -1.33 17.75
CA GLU A 40 -2.24 -2.78 17.53
C GLU A 40 -3.32 -3.17 16.52
N VAL A 41 -4.51 -2.56 16.64
CA VAL A 41 -5.60 -2.76 15.68
C VAL A 41 -5.21 -2.29 14.30
N CYS A 42 -4.46 -1.19 14.19
CA CYS A 42 -3.95 -0.71 12.92
C CYS A 42 -2.96 -1.69 12.29
N LYS A 43 -1.99 -2.21 13.05
CA LYS A 43 -1.04 -3.22 12.57
C LYS A 43 -1.75 -4.45 12.02
N ASP A 44 -2.73 -4.98 12.76
CA ASP A 44 -3.53 -6.12 12.31
C ASP A 44 -4.32 -5.78 11.03
N THR A 45 -4.91 -4.59 10.98
CA THR A 45 -5.69 -4.14 9.84
C THR A 45 -4.83 -3.94 8.58
N CYS A 46 -3.65 -3.33 8.72
CA CYS A 46 -2.68 -3.17 7.63
C CYS A 46 -2.24 -4.52 7.06
N LYS A 47 -1.90 -5.48 7.92
CA LYS A 47 -1.53 -6.84 7.50
C LYS A 47 -2.67 -7.55 6.78
N ARG A 48 -3.88 -7.53 7.36
CA ARG A 48 -5.02 -8.30 6.83
C ARG A 48 -5.70 -7.68 5.62
N ARG A 49 -5.80 -6.35 5.55
CA ARG A 49 -6.56 -5.65 4.50
C ARG A 49 -5.71 -5.09 3.38
N ALA A 50 -4.45 -4.76 3.68
CA ALA A 50 -3.59 -4.02 2.78
C ALA A 50 -2.31 -4.80 2.41
N GLY A 51 -2.14 -6.02 2.95
CA GLY A 51 -0.93 -6.83 2.72
C GLY A 51 0.35 -6.15 3.23
N ALA A 52 0.22 -5.20 4.16
CA ALA A 52 1.33 -4.41 4.63
C ALA A 52 2.17 -5.19 5.66
N THR A 53 3.44 -4.82 5.79
CA THR A 53 4.34 -5.41 6.80
C THR A 53 4.06 -4.93 8.22
N ASP A 54 3.66 -3.67 8.37
CA ASP A 54 3.37 -3.04 9.66
C ASP A 54 2.39 -1.86 9.49
N GLY A 55 2.03 -1.22 10.60
CA GLY A 55 1.25 0.01 10.59
C GLY A 55 1.23 0.74 11.94
N GLU A 56 0.76 1.98 11.92
CA GLU A 56 0.57 2.79 13.11
C GLU A 56 -0.52 3.85 12.96
N CYS A 57 -1.04 4.33 14.10
CA CYS A 57 -1.99 5.44 14.08
C CYS A 57 -1.29 6.77 13.80
N ARG A 58 -1.76 7.47 12.76
CA ARG A 58 -1.37 8.84 12.43
C ARG A 58 -2.60 9.66 12.06
N TRP A 59 -2.77 10.81 12.71
CA TRP A 59 -3.84 11.78 12.40
C TRP A 59 -5.23 11.12 12.25
N ASP A 60 -5.61 10.32 13.25
CA ASP A 60 -6.85 9.51 13.31
C ASP A 60 -7.03 8.42 12.24
N GLY A 61 -6.07 8.28 11.33
CA GLY A 61 -6.02 7.25 10.30
C GLY A 61 -4.99 6.17 10.60
N CYS A 62 -5.25 4.97 10.07
CA CYS A 62 -4.31 3.86 10.12
C CYS A 62 -3.34 3.97 8.94
N TYR A 63 -2.07 4.27 9.23
CA TYR A 63 -0.99 4.37 8.26
C TYR A 63 -0.25 3.04 8.18
N CYS A 64 -0.06 2.50 6.99
CA CYS A 64 0.51 1.18 6.75
C CYS A 64 1.83 1.28 6.01
N PHE A 65 2.76 0.38 6.34
CA PHE A 65 4.11 0.35 5.76
C PHE A 65 4.33 -0.87 4.85
N ASN A 66 4.96 -0.65 3.71
CA ASN A 66 5.20 -1.62 2.65
C ASN A 66 3.89 -2.30 2.21
N VAL A 67 2.93 -1.52 1.78
CA VAL A 67 1.60 -1.98 1.41
C VAL A 67 1.64 -2.65 0.03
N ALA A 68 0.79 -3.65 -0.20
CA ALA A 68 0.77 -4.37 -1.48
C ALA A 68 0.48 -3.41 -2.66
N PRO A 69 1.14 -3.58 -3.82
CA PRO A 69 1.17 -2.59 -4.90
C PRO A 69 -0.21 -2.22 -5.46
N ASP A 70 -1.18 -3.13 -5.44
CA ASP A 70 -2.55 -2.88 -5.92
C ASP A 70 -3.49 -2.26 -4.87
N THR A 71 -2.97 -1.91 -3.69
CA THR A 71 -3.78 -1.35 -2.62
C THR A 71 -4.22 0.06 -2.97
N LYS A 72 -5.53 0.32 -2.88
CA LYS A 72 -6.07 1.68 -3.04
C LYS A 72 -5.66 2.53 -1.85
N MET A 73 -4.95 3.62 -2.11
CA MET A 73 -4.40 4.53 -1.11
C MET A 73 -5.12 5.89 -1.13
N TYR A 74 -5.09 6.59 0.00
CA TYR A 74 -5.50 7.99 0.07
C TYR A 74 -4.41 8.92 -0.48
N PRO A 75 -4.77 10.01 -1.20
CA PRO A 75 -6.12 10.38 -1.61
C PRO A 75 -6.63 9.48 -2.74
N GLY A 76 -7.86 8.97 -2.59
CA GLY A 76 -8.50 8.12 -3.59
C GLY A 76 -9.23 8.91 -4.67
N GLU A 77 -9.61 8.23 -5.75
CA GLU A 77 -10.40 8.81 -6.85
C GLU A 77 -11.90 8.94 -6.53
N LEU A 78 -12.38 8.15 -5.57
CA LEU A 78 -13.79 8.11 -5.17
C LEU A 78 -13.99 8.86 -3.84
N PRO A 79 -15.14 9.54 -3.68
CA PRO A 79 -15.48 10.19 -2.42
C PRO A 79 -15.67 9.14 -1.30
N CYS A 80 -15.26 9.53 -0.09
CA CYS A 80 -15.50 8.78 1.13
C CYS A 80 -17.00 8.84 1.49
N HIS A 81 -17.62 7.67 1.69
CA HIS A 81 -19.06 7.51 1.95
C HIS A 81 -19.39 6.86 3.30
#